data_AF-A0A0C1E9B5-F1
#
_entry.id   AF-A0A0C1E9B5-F1
#
_cell.length_a   1.000
_cell.length_b   1.000
_cell.length_c   1.000
_cell.angle_alpha   90.00
_cell.angle_beta   90.00
_cell.angle_gamma   90.00
#
_symmetry.space_group_name_H-M   'P 1'
#
loop_
_entity.id
_entity.type
_entity.pdbx_description
1 polymer ?
#
loop_
_entity_poly.entity_id
_entity_poly.type
_entity_poly.pdbx_seq_one_letter_code
_entity_poly.pdbx_strand_id
1 'polypeptide(L)'
;MNSQYEKHLDALKKLAEDTNAHVLTFNYRGVGDSQILDNKGHKGRAKNTKDLVQDGEMLLEYLHSKGVNSKNIMLYGHSMGGGVAAELHDKMQHKGPLLSESSFSSFAAAVAAKKGKLMSFFIRLFGWNLKSMKAFENPQNKGIITNKRDPTIHYEKASLYKRVKMGLKEEEVLLRVKIGKHPKKE
;
A
#
# COMPACT_ATOMS: atom_id res chain seq x y z
N MET A 1 -15.53 -2.47 6.83
CA MET A 1 -14.35 -2.36 5.94
C MET A 1 -14.42 -3.50 4.93
N ASN A 2 -14.67 -3.21 3.65
CA ASN A 2 -14.72 -4.19 2.56
C ASN A 2 -13.32 -4.29 1.91
N SER A 3 -12.35 -4.86 2.64
CA SER A 3 -10.96 -5.01 2.19
C SER A 3 -10.71 -6.26 1.33
N GLN A 4 -11.75 -7.04 1.06
CA GLN A 4 -11.73 -8.23 0.22
C GLN A 4 -11.52 -7.84 -1.24
N TYR A 5 -10.52 -8.41 -1.91
CA TYR A 5 -10.24 -8.06 -3.31
C TYR A 5 -11.41 -8.43 -4.24
N GLU A 6 -12.21 -9.44 -3.87
CA GLU A 6 -13.38 -9.91 -4.61
C GLU A 6 -14.39 -8.78 -4.87
N LYS A 7 -14.44 -7.80 -3.96
CA LYS A 7 -15.34 -6.65 -4.05
C LYS A 7 -14.82 -5.55 -4.97
N HIS A 8 -13.60 -5.69 -5.48
CA HIS A 8 -12.92 -4.73 -6.36
C HIS A 8 -12.60 -5.33 -7.73
N LEU A 9 -13.12 -6.52 -8.06
CA LEU A 9 -12.79 -7.23 -9.30
C LEU A 9 -13.05 -6.40 -10.56
N ASP A 10 -14.15 -5.64 -10.63
CA ASP A 10 -14.46 -4.82 -11.81
C ASP A 10 -13.45 -3.69 -11.99
N ALA A 11 -13.03 -3.05 -10.90
CA ALA A 11 -12.00 -2.01 -10.94
C ALA A 11 -10.63 -2.60 -11.34
N LEU A 12 -10.30 -3.80 -10.86
CA LEU A 12 -9.05 -4.49 -11.19
C LEU A 12 -9.02 -4.99 -12.64
N LYS A 13 -10.14 -5.49 -13.18
CA LYS A 13 -10.29 -5.84 -14.59
C LYS A 13 -10.12 -4.61 -15.47
N LYS A 14 -10.81 -3.52 -15.12
CA LYS A 14 -10.67 -2.26 -15.83
C LYS A 14 -9.23 -1.73 -15.80
N LEU A 15 -8.55 -1.83 -14.65
CA LEU A 15 -7.14 -1.46 -14.54
C LEU A 15 -6.27 -2.31 -15.48
N ALA A 16 -6.48 -3.63 -15.53
CA ALA A 16 -5.76 -4.53 -16.43
C ALA A 16 -5.97 -4.15 -17.90
N GLU A 17 -7.21 -3.86 -18.29
CA GLU A 17 -7.58 -3.42 -19.65
C GLU A 17 -6.95 -2.06 -20.00
N ASP A 18 -7.14 -1.05 -19.15
CA ASP A 18 -6.69 0.33 -19.39
C ASP A 18 -5.15 0.42 -19.45
N THR A 19 -4.44 -0.48 -18.76
CA THR A 19 -2.96 -0.48 -18.70
C THR A 19 -2.31 -1.53 -19.58
N ASN A 20 -3.10 -2.43 -20.18
CA ASN A 20 -2.60 -3.64 -20.85
C ASN A 20 -1.61 -4.43 -19.98
N ALA A 21 -1.89 -4.53 -18.68
CA ALA A 21 -1.03 -5.19 -17.70
C ALA A 21 -1.75 -6.37 -17.03
N HIS A 22 -0.98 -7.37 -16.59
CA HIS A 22 -1.51 -8.40 -15.69
C HIS A 22 -1.66 -7.83 -14.28
N VAL A 23 -2.86 -7.88 -13.73
CA VAL A 23 -3.15 -7.47 -12.36
C VAL A 23 -3.24 -8.71 -11.48
N LEU A 24 -2.30 -8.85 -10.56
CA LEU A 24 -2.32 -9.90 -9.54
C LEU A 24 -2.72 -9.29 -8.19
N THR A 25 -3.75 -9.85 -7.56
CA THR A 25 -4.25 -9.45 -6.26
C THR A 25 -4.55 -10.68 -5.41
N PHE A 26 -4.63 -10.52 -4.10
CA PHE A 26 -4.91 -11.60 -3.17
C PHE A 26 -5.49 -11.04 -1.86
N ASN A 27 -6.15 -11.90 -1.10
CA ASN A 27 -6.54 -11.59 0.27
C ASN A 27 -5.37 -11.89 1.22
N TYR A 28 -4.94 -10.87 1.97
CA TYR A 28 -4.09 -11.06 3.13
C TYR A 28 -4.70 -12.05 4.11
N ARG A 29 -3.85 -12.70 4.91
CA ARG A 29 -4.30 -13.61 5.95
C ARG A 29 -5.41 -12.98 6.80
N GLY A 30 -6.50 -13.72 6.97
CA GLY A 30 -7.64 -13.33 7.81
C GLY A 30 -8.68 -12.47 7.09
N VAL A 31 -8.52 -12.25 5.78
CA VAL A 31 -9.46 -11.53 4.92
C VAL A 31 -10.10 -12.50 3.92
N GLY A 32 -11.40 -12.37 3.68
CA GLY A 32 -12.11 -13.16 2.66
C GLY A 32 -11.92 -14.66 2.87
N ASP A 33 -11.51 -15.34 1.81
CA ASP A 33 -11.26 -16.79 1.82
C ASP A 33 -9.92 -17.17 2.47
N SER A 34 -9.02 -16.22 2.73
CA SER A 34 -7.76 -16.44 3.46
C SER A 34 -7.93 -16.52 4.99
N GLN A 35 -9.13 -16.89 5.48
CA GLN A 35 -9.43 -16.95 6.91
C GLN A 35 -8.83 -18.17 7.62
N ILE A 36 -8.54 -19.23 6.87
CA ILE A 36 -7.92 -20.47 7.37
C ILE A 36 -6.59 -20.64 6.64
N LEU A 37 -5.49 -20.79 7.38
CA LEU A 37 -4.13 -20.83 6.81
C LEU A 37 -3.67 -22.24 6.44
N ASP A 38 -4.23 -23.25 7.08
CA ASP A 38 -3.82 -24.63 6.87
C ASP A 38 -4.95 -25.61 7.11
N ASN A 39 -4.71 -26.86 6.69
CA ASN A 39 -5.63 -27.98 6.86
C ASN A 39 -5.84 -28.36 8.34
N LYS A 40 -5.18 -27.67 9.28
CA LYS A 40 -5.32 -27.84 10.74
C LYS A 40 -6.30 -26.82 11.35
N GLY A 41 -6.88 -25.94 10.53
CA GLY A 41 -7.89 -24.98 10.95
C GLY A 41 -7.33 -23.74 11.65
N HIS A 42 -6.03 -23.46 11.52
CA HIS A 42 -5.45 -22.25 12.11
C HIS A 42 -6.02 -20.99 11.45
N LYS A 43 -6.57 -20.08 12.28
CA LYS A 43 -7.15 -18.81 11.81
C LYS A 43 -6.07 -17.86 11.34
N GLY A 44 -6.26 -17.30 10.14
CA GLY A 44 -5.30 -16.44 9.47
C GLY A 44 -5.19 -15.02 9.98
N ARG A 45 -5.40 -14.71 11.25
CA ARG A 45 -5.32 -13.30 11.68
C ARG A 45 -3.87 -12.81 11.69
N ALA A 46 -3.61 -11.72 10.96
CA ALA A 46 -2.36 -10.98 11.09
C ALA A 46 -2.21 -10.47 12.53
N LYS A 47 -1.08 -10.79 13.15
CA LYS A 47 -0.74 -10.41 14.53
C LYS A 47 0.03 -9.10 14.58
N ASN A 48 0.77 -8.79 13.53
CA ASN A 48 1.62 -7.61 13.38
C ASN A 48 1.85 -7.30 11.89
N THR A 49 2.61 -6.25 11.58
CA THR A 49 2.81 -5.85 10.18
C THR A 49 3.74 -6.78 9.41
N LYS A 50 4.62 -7.55 10.08
CA LYS A 50 5.48 -8.52 9.41
C LYS A 50 4.68 -9.64 8.77
N ASP A 51 3.55 -10.03 9.37
CA ASP A 51 2.64 -11.01 8.78
C ASP A 51 2.10 -10.53 7.43
N LEU A 52 1.70 -9.25 7.35
CA LEU A 52 1.19 -8.67 6.10
C LEU A 52 2.30 -8.53 5.05
N VAL A 53 3.49 -8.10 5.48
CA VAL A 53 4.66 -8.04 4.59
C VAL A 53 4.99 -9.43 4.06
N GLN A 54 5.04 -10.45 4.92
CA GLN A 54 5.29 -11.83 4.51
C GLN A 54 4.28 -12.33 3.47
N ASP A 55 2.98 -12.05 3.64
CA ASP A 55 1.99 -12.46 2.64
C ASP A 55 2.26 -11.82 1.26
N GLY A 56 2.72 -10.57 1.24
CA GLY A 56 3.12 -9.90 -0.01
C GLY A 56 4.45 -10.42 -0.58
N GLU A 57 5.39 -10.85 0.26
CA GLU A 57 6.64 -11.50 -0.17
C GLU A 57 6.35 -12.78 -0.92
N MET A 58 5.45 -13.62 -0.39
CA MET A 58 5.02 -14.85 -1.05
C MET A 58 4.48 -14.60 -2.46
N LEU A 59 3.78 -13.48 -2.68
CA LEU A 59 3.27 -13.12 -4.00
C LEU A 59 4.40 -12.74 -4.97
N LEU A 60 5.39 -11.97 -4.50
CA LEU A 60 6.56 -11.60 -5.29
C LEU A 60 7.41 -12.83 -5.62
N GLU A 61 7.65 -13.70 -4.64
CA GLU A 61 8.36 -14.97 -4.82
C GLU A 61 7.64 -15.87 -5.83
N TYR A 62 6.31 -15.93 -5.79
CA TYR A 62 5.52 -16.62 -6.80
C TYR A 62 5.76 -16.04 -8.20
N LEU A 63 5.68 -14.73 -8.38
CA LEU A 63 5.96 -14.08 -9.68
C LEU A 63 7.39 -14.35 -10.17
N HIS A 64 8.38 -14.30 -9.27
CA HIS A 64 9.77 -14.62 -9.59
C HIS A 64 9.96 -16.09 -9.98
N SER A 65 9.27 -17.02 -9.31
CA SER A 65 9.26 -18.44 -9.67
C SER A 65 8.68 -18.69 -11.08
N LYS A 66 7.85 -17.77 -11.58
CA LYS A 66 7.31 -17.77 -12.95
C LYS A 66 8.21 -17.05 -13.96
N GLY A 67 9.38 -16.57 -13.56
CA GLY A 67 10.33 -15.88 -14.42
C GLY A 67 10.03 -14.39 -14.64
N VAL A 68 9.09 -13.80 -13.89
CA VAL A 68 8.78 -12.38 -14.02
C VAL A 68 9.88 -11.53 -13.37
N ASN A 69 10.52 -10.68 -14.17
CA ASN A 69 11.59 -9.78 -13.72
C ASN A 69 11.03 -8.70 -12.78
N SER A 70 11.71 -8.43 -11.65
CA SER A 70 11.29 -7.40 -10.69
C SER A 70 11.07 -6.02 -11.31
N LYS A 71 11.85 -5.64 -12.33
CA LYS A 71 11.68 -4.35 -13.03
C LYS A 71 10.34 -4.23 -13.77
N ASN A 72 9.73 -5.36 -14.11
CA ASN A 72 8.44 -5.45 -14.81
C ASN A 72 7.26 -5.64 -13.85
N ILE A 73 7.51 -5.63 -12.52
CA ILE A 73 6.48 -5.75 -11.50
C ILE A 73 6.33 -4.39 -10.83
N MET A 74 5.14 -3.80 -10.95
CA MET A 74 4.77 -2.63 -10.17
C MET A 74 4.16 -3.08 -8.84
N LEU A 75 4.67 -2.55 -7.73
CA LEU A 75 4.01 -2.65 -6.43
C LEU A 75 3.01 -1.50 -6.30
N TYR A 76 1.74 -1.83 -6.17
CA TYR A 76 0.67 -0.87 -5.91
C TYR A 76 0.03 -1.14 -4.55
N GLY A 77 -0.27 -0.07 -3.80
CA GLY A 77 -0.95 -0.22 -2.52
C GLY A 77 -1.77 1.00 -2.11
N HIS A 78 -3.01 0.75 -1.68
CA HIS A 78 -3.91 1.75 -1.12
C HIS A 78 -3.92 1.71 0.42
N SER A 79 -3.87 2.88 1.07
CA SER A 79 -3.92 3.01 2.52
C SER A 79 -2.90 2.10 3.22
N MET A 80 -3.34 1.16 4.07
CA MET A 80 -2.45 0.18 4.70
C MET A 80 -1.66 -0.66 3.69
N GLY A 81 -2.26 -1.02 2.55
CA GLY A 81 -1.57 -1.71 1.46
C GLY A 81 -0.42 -0.89 0.88
N GLY A 82 -0.51 0.44 0.88
CA GLY A 82 0.59 1.31 0.47
C GLY A 82 1.78 1.25 1.44
N GLY A 83 1.50 1.10 2.74
CA GLY A 83 2.55 0.86 3.74
C GLY A 83 3.22 -0.51 3.59
N VAL A 84 2.43 -1.55 3.31
CA VAL A 84 2.96 -2.90 3.03
C VAL A 84 3.81 -2.90 1.75
N ALA A 85 3.31 -2.31 0.66
CA ALA A 85 4.03 -2.19 -0.60
C ALA A 85 5.36 -1.42 -0.46
N ALA A 86 5.38 -0.36 0.35
CA ALA A 86 6.59 0.38 0.66
C ALA A 86 7.61 -0.46 1.46
N GLU A 87 7.15 -1.21 2.47
CA GLU A 87 8.03 -2.08 3.25
C GLU A 87 8.58 -3.25 2.42
N LEU A 88 7.75 -3.83 1.54
CA LEU A 88 8.20 -4.81 0.55
C LEU A 88 9.25 -4.25 -0.40
N HIS A 89 9.03 -3.03 -0.92
CA HIS A 89 9.95 -2.37 -1.84
C HIS A 89 11.34 -2.22 -1.21
N ASP A 90 11.41 -1.73 0.03
CA ASP A 90 12.65 -1.55 0.78
C ASP A 90 13.28 -2.90 1.18
N LYS A 91 12.50 -3.80 1.78
CA LYS A 91 12.98 -5.09 2.32
C LYS A 91 13.52 -6.01 1.22
N MET A 92 12.83 -6.08 0.09
CA MET A 92 13.23 -6.93 -1.05
C MET A 92 14.18 -6.23 -2.02
N GLN A 93 14.57 -4.97 -1.74
CA GLN A 93 15.32 -4.12 -2.66
C GLN A 93 14.71 -4.09 -4.08
N HIS A 94 13.38 -4.05 -4.14
CA HIS A 94 12.61 -4.19 -5.37
C HIS A 94 13.01 -3.14 -6.40
N LYS A 95 13.25 -3.56 -7.64
CA LYS A 95 13.76 -2.68 -8.70
C LYS A 95 12.66 -2.09 -9.58
N GLY A 96 11.44 -2.61 -9.48
CA GLY A 96 10.29 -2.12 -10.24
C GLY A 96 9.63 -0.89 -9.60
N PRO A 97 8.61 -0.33 -10.29
CA PRO A 97 7.90 0.85 -9.80
C PRO A 97 7.14 0.60 -8.50
N LEU A 98 7.03 1.64 -7.66
CA LEU A 98 6.19 1.66 -6.47
C LEU A 98 5.15 2.77 -6.57
N LEU A 99 3.87 2.43 -6.47
CA LEU A 99 2.76 3.38 -6.46
C LEU A 99 1.99 3.26 -5.14
N SER A 100 1.99 4.34 -4.36
CA SER A 100 1.24 4.42 -3.11
C SER A 100 0.04 5.36 -3.25
N GLU A 101 -1.16 4.88 -2.94
CA GLU A 101 -2.39 5.67 -2.99
C GLU A 101 -2.98 5.89 -1.59
N SER A 102 -3.32 7.14 -1.25
CA SER A 102 -4.02 7.51 -0.01
C SER A 102 -3.43 6.83 1.24
N SER A 103 -2.10 6.82 1.31
CA SER A 103 -1.35 6.15 2.37
C SER A 103 -0.70 7.13 3.35
N PHE A 104 -0.15 6.57 4.41
CA PHE A 104 0.47 7.27 5.53
C PHE A 104 2.00 7.20 5.47
N SER A 105 2.67 8.17 6.08
CA SER A 105 4.13 8.15 6.26
C SER A 105 4.58 7.06 7.24
N SER A 106 3.78 6.82 8.28
CA SER A 106 3.88 5.67 9.17
C SER A 106 2.51 5.30 9.75
N PHE A 107 2.29 4.01 10.00
CA PHE A 107 1.01 3.54 10.52
C PHE A 107 0.72 4.14 11.91
N ALA A 108 1.75 4.23 12.73
CA ALA A 108 1.68 4.88 14.04
C ALA A 108 1.22 6.35 13.94
N ALA A 109 1.75 7.14 12.99
CA ALA A 109 1.31 8.52 12.80
C ALA A 109 -0.17 8.61 12.38
N ALA A 110 -0.63 7.70 11.52
CA ALA A 110 -2.04 7.63 11.13
C ALA A 110 -2.96 7.32 12.32
N VAL A 111 -2.58 6.37 13.17
CA VAL A 111 -3.34 6.05 14.39
C VAL A 111 -3.27 7.17 15.41
N ALA A 112 -2.11 7.80 15.61
CA ALA A 112 -1.97 8.95 16.50
C ALA A 112 -2.90 10.10 16.10
N ALA A 113 -3.00 10.38 14.79
CA ALA A 113 -3.86 11.43 14.25
C ALA A 113 -5.35 11.17 14.48
N LYS A 114 -5.79 9.91 14.54
CA LYS A 114 -7.20 9.52 14.68
C LYS A 114 -7.64 9.14 16.09
N LYS A 115 -6.78 8.42 16.81
CA LYS A 115 -7.08 7.72 18.05
C LYS A 115 -6.19 8.15 19.22
N GLY A 116 -5.28 9.10 18.98
CA GLY A 116 -4.40 9.67 20.00
C GLY A 116 -3.08 8.94 20.19
N LYS A 117 -2.14 9.61 20.85
CA LYS A 117 -0.74 9.16 21.02
C LYS A 117 -0.61 7.90 21.88
N LEU A 118 -1.47 7.74 22.90
CA LEU A 118 -1.44 6.58 23.79
C LEU A 118 -1.77 5.28 23.03
N MET A 119 -2.84 5.29 22.22
CA MET A 119 -3.17 4.15 21.35
C MET A 119 -2.04 3.88 20.34
N SER A 120 -1.48 4.94 19.75
CA SER A 120 -0.33 4.83 18.84
C SER A 120 0.90 4.17 19.48
N PHE A 121 1.14 4.40 20.77
CA PHE A 121 2.25 3.80 21.50
C PHE A 121 2.05 2.29 21.64
N PHE A 122 0.85 1.85 22.05
CA PHE A 122 0.52 0.43 22.21
C PHE A 122 0.59 -0.33 20.90
N ILE A 123 0.00 0.17 19.80
CA ILE A 123 0.08 -0.54 18.52
C ILE A 123 1.53 -0.74 18.05
N ARG A 124 2.42 0.24 18.32
CA ARG A 124 3.83 0.15 17.98
C ARG A 124 4.52 -0.92 18.82
N LEU A 125 4.19 -1.00 20.11
CA LEU A 125 4.68 -2.05 21.01
C LEU A 125 4.27 -3.44 20.52
N PHE A 126 3.06 -3.59 19.99
CA PHE A 126 2.56 -4.83 19.40
C PHE A 126 3.01 -5.08 17.95
N GLY A 127 4.04 -4.37 17.48
CA GLY A 127 4.65 -4.62 16.17
C GLY A 127 3.81 -4.14 14.98
N TRP A 128 2.81 -3.28 15.19
CA TRP A 128 2.09 -2.62 14.11
C TRP A 128 2.78 -1.32 13.71
N ASN A 129 3.87 -1.44 12.96
CA ASN A 129 4.72 -0.30 12.60
C ASN A 129 5.24 -0.38 11.16
N LEU A 130 4.40 -0.01 10.19
CA LEU A 130 4.82 0.20 8.81
C LEU A 130 5.47 1.58 8.66
N LYS A 131 6.67 1.63 8.10
CA LYS A 131 7.44 2.87 7.85
C LYS A 131 7.51 3.19 6.36
N SER A 132 6.38 3.57 5.78
CA SER A 132 6.27 3.80 4.34
C SER A 132 7.26 4.85 3.81
N MET A 133 7.53 5.90 4.59
CA MET A 133 8.37 7.03 4.16
C MET A 133 9.79 6.61 3.73
N LYS A 134 10.38 5.60 4.38
CA LYS A 134 11.74 5.15 4.08
C LYS A 134 11.87 4.73 2.62
N ALA A 135 10.86 4.02 2.09
CA ALA A 135 10.85 3.61 0.71
C ALA A 135 10.79 4.78 -0.27
N PHE A 136 10.42 6.00 0.15
CA PHE A 136 10.30 7.18 -0.73
C PHE A 136 11.44 8.20 -0.56
N GLU A 137 12.49 7.88 0.21
CA GLU A 137 13.67 8.73 0.35
C GLU A 137 14.42 8.90 -0.99
N ASN A 138 14.39 7.88 -1.85
CA ASN A 138 14.80 8.00 -3.26
C ASN A 138 13.56 7.99 -4.16
N PRO A 139 13.17 9.09 -4.82
CA PRO A 139 11.92 9.18 -5.59
C PRO A 139 11.95 8.45 -6.94
N GLN A 140 13.09 7.94 -7.41
CA GLN A 140 13.16 7.27 -8.72
C GLN A 140 12.22 6.06 -8.79
N ASN A 141 11.41 6.00 -9.85
CA ASN A 141 10.38 4.98 -10.10
C ASN A 141 9.29 4.89 -9.01
N LYS A 142 8.99 5.99 -8.30
CA LYS A 142 7.99 6.01 -7.24
C LYS A 142 6.93 7.07 -7.48
N GLY A 143 5.66 6.69 -7.28
CA GLY A 143 4.50 7.56 -7.40
C GLY A 143 3.70 7.61 -6.10
N ILE A 144 3.11 8.77 -5.81
CA ILE A 144 2.18 8.95 -4.70
C ILE A 144 0.91 9.62 -5.20
N ILE A 145 -0.24 8.96 -4.99
CA ILE A 145 -1.56 9.53 -5.20
C ILE A 145 -2.14 9.89 -3.83
N THR A 146 -2.63 11.12 -3.67
CA THR A 146 -3.17 11.60 -2.39
C THR A 146 -4.35 12.53 -2.59
N ASN A 147 -5.25 12.58 -1.60
CA ASN A 147 -6.33 13.55 -1.53
C ASN A 147 -6.21 14.37 -0.24
N LYS A 148 -6.21 15.71 -0.34
CA LYS A 148 -6.15 16.60 0.84
C LYS A 148 -7.39 16.47 1.74
N ARG A 149 -8.50 16.00 1.18
CA ARG A 149 -9.78 15.78 1.87
C ARG A 149 -10.04 14.32 2.20
N ASP A 150 -8.98 13.49 2.25
CA ASP A 150 -9.12 12.08 2.63
C ASP A 150 -9.66 11.97 4.07
N PRO A 151 -10.85 11.36 4.26
CA PRO A 151 -11.46 11.23 5.59
C PRO A 151 -10.73 10.20 6.46
N THR A 152 -9.88 9.37 5.85
CA THR A 152 -9.18 8.27 6.48
C THR A 152 -7.72 8.62 6.77
N ILE A 153 -6.98 9.24 5.88
CA ILE A 153 -5.59 9.62 6.14
C ILE A 153 -5.51 11.14 6.28
N HIS A 154 -5.37 11.61 7.52
CA HIS A 154 -5.31 13.04 7.79
C HIS A 154 -4.11 13.68 7.09
N TYR A 155 -4.39 14.58 6.15
CA TYR A 155 -3.39 15.14 5.24
C TYR A 155 -2.19 15.76 5.97
N GLU A 156 -2.43 16.71 6.88
CA GLU A 156 -1.32 17.41 7.57
C GLU A 156 -0.57 16.54 8.59
N LYS A 157 -1.22 15.54 9.18
CA LYS A 157 -0.68 14.80 10.33
C LYS A 157 0.01 13.50 9.91
N ALA A 158 -0.55 12.82 8.90
CA ALA A 158 -0.20 11.44 8.59
C ALA A 158 0.09 11.16 7.10
N SER A 159 -0.27 12.05 6.16
CA SER A 159 -0.10 11.78 4.72
C SER A 159 1.34 11.48 4.35
N LEU A 160 1.55 10.40 3.60
CA LEU A 160 2.83 10.08 3.00
C LEU A 160 3.32 11.22 2.09
N TYR A 161 2.45 11.72 1.20
CA TYR A 161 2.78 12.80 0.27
C TYR A 161 3.26 14.05 1.00
N LYS A 162 2.56 14.49 2.06
CA LYS A 162 2.94 15.68 2.81
C LYS A 162 4.34 15.53 3.41
N ARG A 163 4.66 14.35 3.97
CA ARG A 163 5.97 14.09 4.58
C ARG A 163 7.08 13.99 3.55
N VAL A 164 6.85 13.31 2.43
CA VAL A 164 7.79 13.26 1.30
C VAL A 164 8.04 14.66 0.76
N LYS A 165 6.99 15.46 0.53
CA LYS A 165 7.11 16.86 0.11
C LYS A 165 7.91 17.73 1.09
N MET A 166 7.80 17.49 2.39
CA MET A 166 8.55 18.25 3.40
C MET A 166 10.02 17.81 3.52
N GLY A 167 10.35 16.58 3.11
CA GLY A 167 11.70 16.03 3.19
C GLY A 167 12.52 16.16 1.89
N LEU A 168 11.86 16.34 0.74
CA LEU A 168 12.48 16.52 -0.58
C LEU A 168 12.34 17.97 -1.04
N LYS A 169 13.23 18.44 -1.91
CA LYS A 169 13.09 19.77 -2.54
C LYS A 169 11.88 19.78 -3.49
N GLU A 170 11.25 20.93 -3.72
CA GLU A 170 9.97 21.01 -4.46
C GLU A 170 10.09 20.52 -5.92
N GLU A 171 11.27 20.65 -6.51
CA GLU A 171 11.67 20.14 -7.82
C GLU A 171 11.80 18.61 -7.90
N GLU A 172 12.02 17.93 -6.78
CA GLU A 172 12.16 16.46 -6.70
C GLU A 172 10.81 15.75 -6.55
N VAL A 173 9.72 16.51 -6.34
CA VAL A 173 8.39 16.00 -6.00
C VAL A 173 7.39 16.35 -7.10
N LEU A 174 7.52 15.74 -8.28
CA LEU A 174 6.55 15.93 -9.37
C LEU A 174 6.14 14.63 -10.06
N LEU A 175 4.91 14.18 -9.73
CA LEU A 175 3.96 13.72 -10.74
C LEU A 175 2.55 14.11 -10.30
N ARG A 176 1.97 15.12 -10.97
CA ARG A 176 0.58 15.54 -10.79
C ARG A 176 -0.27 14.87 -11.86
N VAL A 177 -0.95 13.77 -11.53
CA VAL A 177 -2.00 13.24 -12.40
C VAL A 177 -3.27 14.07 -12.16
N LYS A 178 -3.61 14.94 -13.11
CA LYS A 178 -4.95 15.53 -13.19
C LYS A 178 -5.90 14.45 -13.68
N ILE A 179 -6.65 13.82 -12.78
CA ILE A 179 -7.74 12.92 -13.20
C ILE A 179 -8.83 13.81 -13.82
N GLY A 180 -9.13 13.56 -15.10
CA GLY A 180 -10.08 14.31 -15.89
C GLY A 180 -11.48 14.34 -15.27
N LYS A 181 -12.17 15.45 -15.48
CA LYS A 181 -13.56 15.67 -15.09
C LYS A 181 -14.44 14.55 -15.67
N HIS A 182 -15.39 14.05 -14.87
CA HIS A 182 -16.46 13.18 -15.35
C HIS A 182 -17.11 13.78 -16.61
N PRO A 183 -17.43 12.97 -17.64
CA PRO A 183 -18.29 13.43 -18.70
C PRO A 183 -19.63 13.85 -18.08
N LYS A 184 -20.10 15.04 -18.44
CA LYS A 184 -21.48 15.44 -18.16
C LYS A 184 -22.37 14.39 -18.80
N LYS A 185 -23.32 13.84 -18.05
CA LYS A 185 -24.43 13.10 -18.65
C LYS A 185 -25.17 14.08 -19.56
N GLU A 186 -25.24 13.74 -20.84
CA GLU A 186 -26.21 14.30 -21.78
C GLU A 186 -27.63 13.97 -21.32
#